data_AF-Q1Q0U4-F1
#
_entry.id   AF-Q1Q0U4-F1
#
_cell.length_a   1.000
_cell.length_b   1.000
_cell.length_c   1.000
_cell.angle_alpha   90.00
_cell.angle_beta   90.00
_cell.angle_gamma   90.00
#
_symmetry.space_group_name_H-M   'P 1'
#
loop_
_entity.id
_entity.type
_entity.pdbx_description
1 polymer ?
#
loop_
_entity_poly.entity_id
_entity_poly.type
_entity_poly.pdbx_seq_one_letter_code
_entity_poly.pdbx_strand_id
1 'polypeptide(L)'
;MLITNQLDASMKTVITNYLLRWSIEHCFKELKDTFYFDHSQVRHINKIERYWNICLISWTFVYWIKQNAYLDKIMETKPSTFNEFKKAINSLLEFSSTNALSKNEKLSQEYFKIKSARFKKKIAA
;
A
#
# COMPACT_ATOMS: atom_id res chain seq x y z
N MET A 1 -24.42 -9.11 -23.09
CA MET A 1 -24.19 -10.52 -23.49
C MET A 1 -22.86 -10.95 -22.91
N LEU A 2 -22.82 -12.04 -22.13
CA LEU A 2 -21.58 -12.63 -21.60
C LEU A 2 -21.27 -13.90 -22.38
N ILE A 3 -20.04 -14.05 -22.83
CA ILE A 3 -19.55 -15.23 -23.55
C ILE A 3 -18.45 -15.86 -22.69
N THR A 4 -18.55 -17.16 -22.42
CA THR A 4 -17.59 -17.89 -21.58
C THR A 4 -17.25 -19.23 -22.21
N ASN A 5 -16.02 -19.67 -22.01
CA ASN A 5 -15.55 -21.02 -22.38
C ASN A 5 -15.72 -22.03 -21.22
N GLN A 6 -16.20 -21.59 -20.06
CA GLN A 6 -16.45 -22.47 -18.92
C GLN A 6 -17.80 -23.17 -19.08
N LEU A 7 -17.77 -24.37 -19.68
CA LEU A 7 -18.98 -25.14 -20.03
C LEU A 7 -19.75 -25.65 -18.79
N ASP A 8 -19.03 -25.98 -17.72
CA ASP A 8 -19.61 -26.54 -16.49
C ASP A 8 -19.95 -25.47 -15.44
N ALA A 9 -19.67 -24.20 -15.72
CA ALA A 9 -19.89 -23.13 -14.75
C ALA A 9 -21.38 -22.75 -14.68
N SER A 10 -21.91 -22.68 -13.46
CA SER A 10 -23.26 -22.16 -13.24
C SER A 10 -23.36 -20.70 -13.73
N MET A 11 -24.55 -20.30 -14.17
CA MET A 11 -24.82 -18.90 -14.54
C MET A 11 -24.41 -17.92 -13.43
N LYS A 12 -24.66 -18.28 -12.16
CA LYS A 12 -24.25 -17.48 -11.00
C LYS A 12 -22.74 -17.27 -10.95
N THR A 13 -21.97 -18.33 -11.14
CA THR A 13 -20.50 -18.28 -11.18
C THR A 13 -20.00 -17.38 -12.30
N VAL A 14 -20.57 -17.50 -13.51
CA VAL A 14 -20.19 -16.67 -14.66
C VAL A 14 -20.45 -15.19 -14.38
N ILE A 15 -21.60 -14.86 -13.79
CA ILE A 15 -21.94 -13.49 -13.41
C ILE A 15 -20.98 -12.97 -12.32
N THR A 16 -20.75 -13.73 -11.26
CA THR A 16 -19.85 -13.33 -10.17
C THR A 16 -18.43 -13.09 -10.68
N ASN A 17 -17.90 -13.98 -11.53
CA ASN A 17 -16.58 -13.82 -12.13
C ASN A 17 -16.49 -12.56 -12.99
N TYR A 18 -17.53 -12.27 -13.78
CA TYR A 18 -17.58 -11.03 -14.56
C TYR A 18 -17.61 -9.78 -13.68
N LEU A 19 -18.29 -9.81 -12.54
CA LEU A 19 -18.31 -8.69 -11.59
C LEU A 19 -16.92 -8.41 -10.99
N LEU A 20 -16.07 -9.42 -10.83
CA LEU A 20 -14.69 -9.24 -10.35
C LEU A 20 -13.82 -8.44 -11.33
N ARG A 21 -14.22 -8.27 -12.60
CA ARG A 21 -13.52 -7.44 -13.59
C ARG A 21 -13.32 -6.01 -13.11
N TRP A 22 -14.29 -5.45 -12.38
CA TRP A 22 -14.21 -4.09 -11.84
C TRP A 22 -13.05 -3.87 -10.86
N SER A 23 -12.54 -4.95 -10.25
CA SER A 23 -11.36 -4.86 -9.37
C SER A 23 -10.13 -4.31 -10.09
N ILE A 24 -9.99 -4.58 -11.39
CA ILE A 24 -8.89 -4.07 -12.23
C ILE A 24 -9.00 -2.55 -12.36
N GLU A 25 -10.20 -2.03 -12.61
CA GLU A 25 -10.43 -0.57 -12.74
C GLU A 25 -10.19 0.15 -11.41
N HIS A 26 -10.64 -0.44 -10.30
CA HIS A 26 -10.33 0.08 -8.96
C HIS A 26 -8.83 0.09 -8.68
N CYS A 27 -8.11 -0.97 -9.02
CA CYS A 27 -6.65 -1.04 -8.90
C CYS A 27 -5.96 0.06 -9.73
N PHE A 28 -6.33 0.24 -10.99
CA PHE A 28 -5.76 1.29 -11.83
C PHE A 28 -6.05 2.70 -11.31
N LYS A 29 -7.25 2.92 -10.76
CA LYS A 29 -7.57 4.19 -10.11
C LYS A 29 -6.65 4.45 -8.92
N GLU A 30 -6.47 3.47 -8.04
CA GLU A 30 -5.57 3.60 -6.88
C GLU A 30 -4.10 3.81 -7.30
N LEU A 31 -3.63 3.09 -8.32
CA LEU A 31 -2.29 3.25 -8.88
C LEU A 31 -2.04 4.66 -9.39
N LYS A 32 -3.00 5.26 -10.10
CA LYS A 32 -2.88 6.64 -10.59
C LYS A 32 -3.00 7.64 -9.44
N ASP A 33 -4.08 7.57 -8.66
CA ASP A 33 -4.41 8.59 -7.65
C ASP A 33 -3.43 8.58 -6.46
N THR A 34 -2.93 7.41 -6.06
CA THR A 34 -2.09 7.29 -4.84
C THR A 34 -0.61 7.04 -5.13
N PHE A 35 -0.31 6.30 -6.22
CA PHE A 35 1.06 5.91 -6.59
C PHE A 35 1.59 6.63 -7.82
N TYR A 36 0.83 7.60 -8.36
CA TYR A 36 1.26 8.49 -9.45
C TYR A 36 1.66 7.74 -10.73
N PHE A 37 1.06 6.58 -10.99
CA PHE A 37 1.46 5.66 -12.05
C PHE A 37 1.62 6.29 -13.45
N ASP A 38 0.84 7.32 -13.75
CA ASP A 38 0.84 8.06 -15.03
C ASP A 38 1.65 9.37 -15.01
N HIS A 39 2.32 9.70 -13.91
CA HIS A 39 3.10 10.94 -13.75
C HIS A 39 4.56 10.83 -14.24
N SER A 40 4.92 9.75 -14.95
CA SER A 40 6.27 9.61 -15.48
C SER A 40 6.57 10.72 -16.49
N GLN A 41 7.49 11.63 -16.18
CA GLN A 41 7.91 12.71 -17.09
C GLN A 41 8.96 12.27 -18.13
N VAL A 42 9.40 11.02 -18.05
CA VAL A 42 10.47 10.46 -18.89
C VAL A 42 9.90 9.96 -20.21
N ARG A 43 10.57 10.24 -21.34
CA ARG A 43 10.10 9.85 -22.69
C ARG A 43 10.66 8.51 -23.20
N HIS A 44 11.60 7.91 -22.47
CA HIS A 44 12.26 6.67 -22.88
C HIS A 44 11.53 5.44 -22.32
N ILE A 45 11.06 4.55 -23.20
CA ILE A 45 10.18 3.41 -22.84
C ILE A 45 10.73 2.55 -21.70
N ASN A 46 12.01 2.13 -21.77
CA ASN A 46 12.63 1.32 -20.71
C ASN A 46 12.62 2.00 -19.32
N LYS A 47 12.66 3.34 -19.27
CA LYS A 47 12.62 4.08 -17.99
C LYS A 47 11.18 4.19 -17.49
N ILE A 48 10.22 4.34 -18.40
CA ILE A 48 8.78 4.33 -18.08
C ILE A 48 8.39 2.97 -17.51
N GLU A 49 8.81 1.87 -18.14
CA GLU A 49 8.54 0.51 -17.66
C GLU A 49 9.11 0.26 -16.26
N ARG A 50 10.35 0.71 -16.00
CA ARG A 50 10.96 0.62 -14.66
C ARG A 50 10.15 1.40 -13.62
N TYR A 51 9.68 2.60 -13.98
CA TYR A 51 8.83 3.40 -13.11
C TYR A 51 7.51 2.69 -12.79
N TRP A 52 6.83 2.17 -13.81
CA TRP A 52 5.60 1.39 -13.64
C TRP A 52 5.80 0.18 -12.74
N ASN A 53 6.89 -0.55 -12.91
CA ASN A 53 7.23 -1.69 -12.05
C ASN A 53 7.38 -1.28 -10.58
N ILE A 54 8.03 -0.14 -10.30
CA ILE A 54 8.16 0.37 -8.93
C ILE A 54 6.80 0.75 -8.35
N CYS A 55 5.94 1.42 -9.12
CA CYS A 55 4.58 1.76 -8.69
C CYS A 55 3.74 0.50 -8.38
N LEU A 56 3.82 -0.53 -9.24
CA LEU A 56 3.11 -1.80 -9.06
C LEU A 56 3.62 -2.57 -7.83
N ILE A 57 4.94 -2.63 -7.62
CA ILE A 57 5.53 -3.26 -6.43
C ILE A 57 5.09 -2.52 -5.17
N SER A 58 5.12 -1.18 -5.20
CA SER A 58 4.71 -0.34 -4.07
C SER A 58 3.23 -0.53 -3.73
N TRP A 59 2.35 -0.54 -4.74
CA TRP A 59 0.92 -0.80 -4.54
C TRP A 59 0.67 -2.19 -3.99
N THR A 60 1.34 -3.22 -4.55
CA THR A 60 1.21 -4.61 -4.09
C THR A 60 1.63 -4.76 -2.63
N PHE A 61 2.72 -4.10 -2.24
CA PHE A 61 3.20 -4.11 -0.86
C PHE A 61 2.22 -3.45 0.10
N VAL A 62 1.68 -2.28 -0.25
CA VAL A 62 0.67 -1.60 0.57
C VAL A 62 -0.62 -2.41 0.67
N TYR A 63 -1.06 -3.01 -0.45
CA TYR A 63 -2.22 -3.90 -0.47
C TYR A 63 -2.02 -5.10 0.45
N TRP A 64 -0.85 -5.74 0.40
CA TRP A 64 -0.52 -6.86 1.29
C TRP A 64 -0.53 -6.47 2.76
N ILE A 65 0.03 -5.30 3.12
CA ILE A 65 -0.02 -4.78 4.48
C ILE A 65 -1.46 -4.53 4.93
N LYS A 66 -2.29 -3.95 4.06
CA LYS A 66 -3.71 -3.67 4.33
C LYS A 66 -4.49 -4.96 4.61
N GLN A 67 -4.32 -5.99 3.79
CA GLN A 67 -5.00 -7.27 3.95
C GLN A 67 -4.61 -8.00 5.25
N ASN A 68 -3.35 -7.89 5.66
CA ASN A 68 -2.85 -8.54 6.88
C ASN A 68 -3.06 -7.72 8.17
N ALA A 69 -3.66 -6.53 8.08
CA ALA A 69 -3.91 -5.63 9.21
C ALA A 69 -2.68 -5.36 10.10
N TYR A 70 -1.47 -5.37 9.52
CA TYR A 70 -0.23 -5.21 10.31
C TYR A 70 -0.15 -3.88 11.05
N LEU A 71 -0.63 -2.80 10.41
CA LEU A 71 -0.56 -1.46 10.98
C LEU A 71 -1.56 -1.24 12.12
N ASP A 72 -2.63 -2.02 12.20
CA ASP A 72 -3.65 -1.91 13.25
C ASP A 72 -3.06 -2.10 14.65
N LYS A 73 -1.99 -2.88 14.78
CA LYS A 73 -1.30 -3.10 16.08
C LYS A 73 -0.18 -2.10 16.34
N ILE A 74 0.27 -1.37 15.32
CA ILE A 74 1.46 -0.51 15.38
C ILE A 74 1.07 0.96 15.54
N MET A 75 0.06 1.41 14.79
CA MET A 75 -0.39 2.79 14.74
C MET A 75 -1.52 3.08 15.73
N GLU A 76 -1.57 4.29 16.26
CA GLU A 76 -2.69 4.74 17.10
C GLU A 76 -4.01 4.74 16.32
N THR A 77 -4.01 5.40 15.16
CA THR A 77 -5.16 5.47 14.25
C THR A 77 -5.08 4.37 13.20
N LYS A 78 -6.16 3.61 13.03
CA LYS A 78 -6.27 2.58 12.00
C LYS A 78 -6.39 3.22 10.60
N PRO A 79 -5.44 2.97 9.68
CA PRO A 79 -5.57 3.43 8.31
C PRO A 79 -6.66 2.63 7.59
N SER A 80 -7.42 3.33 6.75
CA SER A 80 -8.57 2.80 6.00
C SER A 80 -8.35 2.91 4.49
N THR A 81 -7.71 3.99 4.04
CA THR A 81 -7.42 4.25 2.62
C THR A 81 -5.97 3.94 2.26
N PHE A 82 -5.70 3.60 1.00
CA PHE A 82 -4.33 3.35 0.53
C PHE A 82 -3.37 4.52 0.81
N ASN A 83 -3.86 5.76 0.68
CA ASN A 83 -3.07 6.94 1.00
C ASN A 83 -2.72 7.03 2.49
N GLU A 84 -3.63 6.66 3.39
CA GLU A 84 -3.35 6.58 4.83
C GLU A 84 -2.34 5.47 5.14
N PHE A 85 -2.45 4.30 4.50
CA PHE A 85 -1.44 3.25 4.63
C PHE A 85 -0.06 3.73 4.14
N LYS A 86 0.00 4.41 2.99
CA LYS A 86 1.24 5.00 2.47
C LYS A 86 1.85 5.99 3.46
N LYS A 87 1.04 6.92 4.00
CA LYS A 87 1.49 7.90 5.01
C LYS A 87 1.98 7.21 6.28
N ALA A 88 1.26 6.22 6.77
CA ALA A 88 1.65 5.47 7.97
C ALA A 88 2.99 4.75 7.79
N ILE A 89 3.21 4.10 6.64
CA ILE A 89 4.49 3.46 6.32
C ILE A 89 5.62 4.50 6.27
N ASN A 90 5.40 5.64 5.61
CA ASN A 90 6.39 6.73 5.60
C ASN A 90 6.71 7.22 7.01
N SER A 91 5.70 7.44 7.86
CA SER A 91 5.92 7.84 9.25
C SER A 91 6.72 6.81 10.05
N LEU A 92 6.54 5.52 9.80
CA LEU A 92 7.35 4.47 10.44
C LEU A 92 8.80 4.48 9.96
N LEU A 93 9.03 4.71 8.66
CA LEU A 93 10.38 4.85 8.10
C LEU A 93 11.09 6.09 8.64
N GLU A 94 10.40 7.21 8.71
CA GLU A 94 10.90 8.46 9.29
C GLU A 94 11.19 8.30 10.79
N PHE A 95 10.31 7.65 11.55
CA PHE A 95 10.57 7.31 12.96
C PHE A 95 11.84 6.46 13.11
N SER A 96 12.00 5.42 12.28
CA SER A 96 13.20 4.58 12.31
C SER A 96 14.46 5.38 11.99
N SER A 97 14.39 6.27 11.00
CA SER A 97 15.52 7.09 10.56
C SER A 97 15.88 8.14 11.62
N THR A 98 14.87 8.78 12.22
CA THR A 98 15.07 9.77 13.29
C THR A 98 15.61 9.14 14.56
N ASN A 99 15.20 7.93 14.94
CA ASN A 99 15.83 7.22 16.06
C ASN A 99 17.27 6.81 15.78
N ALA A 100 17.59 6.43 14.53
CA ALA A 100 18.97 6.08 14.18
C ALA A 100 19.91 7.30 14.17
N LEU A 101 19.40 8.47 13.79
CA LEU A 101 20.21 9.69 13.63
C LEU A 101 20.15 10.63 14.84
N SER A 102 19.02 10.69 15.53
CA SER A 102 18.82 11.60 16.67
C SER A 102 19.07 10.88 17.99
N LYS A 103 19.74 11.56 18.92
CA LYS A 103 19.94 11.08 20.30
C LYS A 103 18.73 11.36 21.21
N ASN A 104 17.60 11.81 20.65
CA ASN A 104 16.49 12.37 21.43
C ASN A 104 15.19 11.57 21.26
N GLU A 105 15.19 10.40 21.87
CA GLU A 105 14.14 9.38 21.74
C GLU A 105 12.74 9.86 22.18
N LYS A 106 12.67 10.78 23.15
CA LYS A 106 11.38 11.29 23.65
C LYS A 106 10.63 12.11 22.58
N LEU A 107 11.36 12.99 21.88
CA LEU A 107 10.77 13.84 20.84
C LEU A 107 10.29 13.04 19.63
N SER A 108 11.02 12.00 19.22
CA SER A 108 10.57 11.14 18.14
C SER A 108 9.31 10.35 18.54
N GLN A 109 9.27 9.84 19.78
CA GLN A 109 8.11 9.08 20.26
C GLN A 109 6.83 9.92 20.41
N GLU A 110 6.96 11.23 20.70
CA GLU A 110 5.82 12.16 20.75
C GLU A 110 5.35 12.59 19.36
N TYR A 111 6.28 12.83 18.44
CA TYR A 111 5.96 13.30 17.09
C TYR A 111 5.29 12.22 16.23
N PHE A 112 5.74 10.98 16.36
CA PHE A 112 5.21 9.84 15.60
C PHE A 112 4.17 9.08 16.45
N LYS A 113 2.90 9.09 16.01
CA LYS A 113 1.71 8.46 16.66
C LYS A 113 1.73 6.93 16.66
N ILE A 114 2.82 6.34 17.16
CA ILE A 114 3.07 4.90 17.24
C ILE A 114 2.62 4.41 18.62
N LYS A 115 1.67 3.48 18.66
CA LYS A 115 1.21 2.88 19.93
C LYS A 115 2.02 1.67 20.39
N SER A 116 2.65 0.95 19.46
CA SER A 116 3.32 -0.32 19.79
C SER A 116 4.63 -0.11 20.55
N ALA A 117 4.63 -0.41 21.85
CA ALA A 117 5.81 -0.38 22.70
C ALA A 117 6.89 -1.38 22.23
N ARG A 118 6.49 -2.56 21.72
CA ARG A 118 7.41 -3.55 21.16
C ARG A 118 8.17 -2.99 19.95
N PHE A 119 7.49 -2.24 19.09
CA PHE A 119 8.11 -1.63 17.92
C PHE A 119 9.10 -0.53 18.32
N LYS A 120 8.71 0.35 19.25
CA LYS A 120 9.59 1.38 19.81
C LYS A 120 10.88 0.77 20.39
N LYS A 121 10.75 -0.26 21.23
CA LYS A 121 11.90 -0.96 21.84
C LYS A 121 12.84 -1.61 20.83
N LYS A 122 12.30 -2.15 19.73
CA LYS A 122 13.11 -2.79 18.67
C LYS A 122 13.97 -1.77 17.92
N ILE A 123 13.48 -0.55 17.73
CA ILE A 123 14.20 0.50 16.98
C ILE A 123 15.21 1.24 17.87
N ALA A 124 14.99 1.27 19.19
CA ALA A 124 15.91 1.88 20.15
C ALA A 124 17.12 1.00 20.52
N ALA A 125 17.11 -0.28 20.13
CA ALA A 125 18.18 -1.25 20.37
C ALA A 125 19.14 -1.30 19.17
#